data_AF-A0A1Q3T4E5-F1
#
_entry.id   AF-A0A1Q3T4E5-F1
#
_cell.length_a   1.000
_cell.length_b   1.000
_cell.length_c   1.000
_cell.angle_alpha   90.00
_cell.angle_beta   90.00
_cell.angle_gamma   90.00
#
_symmetry.space_group_name_H-M   'P 1'
#
loop_
_entity.id
_entity.type
_entity.pdbx_description
1 polymer ?
#
loop_
_entity_poly.entity_id
_entity_poly.type
_entity_poly.pdbx_seq_one_letter_code
_entity_poly.pdbx_strand_id
1 'polypeptide(L)'
;MKQRPNYDSRNYNYRKKRRRYSEPFDTYFILAVILTILLTAGLLFLKVPVYLAYLAAINIVTFCFYGFDKFQAKREGGRIPEKILHMVAILGGAPGGIAGQWVFHHKIRKQIFHIILWTSLFVHLVIFLVFFQVLTTTNFNDLLTAITRTTTRR
;
A
#
# COMPACT_ATOMS: atom_id res chain seq x y z
N MET A 1 -24.99 -46.43 -15.12
CA MET A 1 -23.76 -45.61 -15.25
C MET A 1 -24.15 -44.15 -15.48
N LYS A 2 -23.84 -43.24 -14.53
CA LYS A 2 -24.04 -41.80 -14.74
C LYS A 2 -22.98 -41.30 -15.74
N GLN A 3 -23.40 -40.93 -16.95
CA GLN A 3 -22.54 -40.24 -17.90
C GLN A 3 -22.04 -38.93 -17.26
N ARG A 4 -20.72 -38.75 -17.20
CA ARG A 4 -20.14 -37.47 -16.79
C ARG A 4 -20.35 -36.47 -17.93
N PRO A 5 -20.76 -35.22 -17.66
CA PRO A 5 -20.96 -34.24 -18.71
C PRO A 5 -19.65 -33.95 -19.45
N ASN A 6 -19.73 -33.89 -20.79
CA ASN A 6 -18.62 -33.58 -21.68
C ASN A 6 -18.19 -32.12 -21.49
N TYR A 7 -17.02 -31.91 -20.89
CA TYR A 7 -16.49 -30.58 -20.60
C TYR A 7 -15.88 -29.99 -21.87
N ASP A 8 -16.67 -29.20 -22.60
CA ASP A 8 -16.26 -28.50 -23.81
C ASP A 8 -15.11 -27.51 -23.54
N SER A 9 -13.92 -27.85 -24.02
CA SER A 9 -12.69 -27.05 -23.91
C SER A 9 -12.78 -25.71 -24.67
N ARG A 10 -13.71 -25.55 -25.62
CA ARG A 10 -13.99 -24.25 -26.28
C ARG A 10 -14.57 -23.24 -25.29
N ASN A 11 -15.45 -23.69 -24.39
CA ASN A 11 -15.99 -22.88 -23.30
C ASN A 11 -14.95 -22.55 -22.22
N TYR A 12 -13.96 -23.43 -21.99
CA TYR A 12 -12.85 -23.14 -21.08
C TYR A 12 -12.04 -21.93 -21.55
N ASN A 13 -11.68 -21.90 -22.84
CA ASN A 13 -10.97 -20.78 -23.44
C ASN A 13 -11.85 -19.51 -23.53
N TYR A 14 -13.16 -19.64 -23.77
CA TYR A 14 -14.09 -18.51 -23.74
C TYR A 14 -14.21 -17.86 -22.35
N ARG A 15 -14.31 -18.66 -21.27
CA ARG A 15 -14.29 -18.18 -19.87
C ARG A 15 -12.96 -17.53 -19.49
N LYS A 16 -11.85 -18.06 -19.99
CA LYS A 16 -10.51 -17.48 -19.78
C LYS A 16 -10.34 -16.17 -20.54
N LYS A 17 -10.92 -16.04 -21.73
CA LYS A 17 -10.87 -14.83 -22.58
C LYS A 17 -11.71 -13.68 -22.02
N ARG A 18 -12.85 -13.96 -21.35
CA ARG A 18 -13.64 -12.91 -20.64
C ARG A 18 -12.95 -12.32 -19.41
N ARG A 19 -11.91 -12.95 -18.85
CA ARG A 19 -11.07 -12.35 -17.79
C ARG A 19 -10.03 -11.35 -18.32
N ARG A 20 -10.07 -11.08 -19.62
CA ARG A 20 -9.22 -10.10 -20.31
C ARG A 20 -10.02 -8.87 -20.72
N TYR A 21 -11.04 -8.50 -19.94
CA TYR A 21 -11.32 -7.08 -19.82
C TYR A 21 -10.10 -6.49 -19.13
N SER A 22 -9.38 -5.64 -19.84
CA SER A 22 -8.41 -4.74 -19.25
C SER A 22 -9.18 -3.87 -18.25
N GLU A 23 -9.29 -4.37 -17.02
CA GLU A 23 -9.60 -3.54 -15.86
C GLU A 23 -8.72 -2.28 -16.01
N PRO A 24 -9.26 -1.06 -15.87
CA PRO A 24 -8.53 0.18 -16.18
C PRO A 24 -7.44 0.45 -15.13
N PHE A 25 -6.45 -0.44 -15.12
CA PHE A 25 -5.38 -0.53 -14.14
C PHE A 25 -4.57 0.75 -14.17
N ASP A 26 -4.21 1.18 -15.38
CA ASP A 26 -3.42 2.39 -15.60
C ASP A 26 -4.14 3.62 -15.07
N THR A 27 -5.45 3.74 -15.27
CA THR A 27 -6.24 4.89 -14.78
C THR A 27 -6.21 4.99 -13.26
N TYR A 28 -6.50 3.90 -12.56
CA TYR A 28 -6.50 3.88 -11.10
C TYR A 28 -5.09 4.01 -10.51
N PHE A 29 -4.06 3.48 -11.19
CA PHE A 29 -2.67 3.62 -10.78
C PHE A 29 -2.20 5.07 -10.92
N ILE A 30 -2.43 5.69 -12.07
CA ILE A 30 -2.13 7.11 -12.31
C ILE A 30 -2.86 7.98 -11.30
N LEU A 31 -4.14 7.70 -11.04
CA LEU A 31 -4.91 8.42 -10.03
C LEU A 31 -4.31 8.28 -8.63
N ALA A 32 -3.90 7.08 -8.22
CA ALA A 32 -3.26 6.85 -6.92
C ALA A 32 -1.97 7.67 -6.81
N VAL A 33 -1.11 7.63 -7.83
CA VAL A 33 0.16 8.38 -7.85
C VAL A 33 -0.08 9.88 -7.78
N ILE A 34 -1.00 10.42 -8.59
CA ILE A 34 -1.33 11.85 -8.58
C ILE A 34 -1.86 12.28 -7.21
N LEU A 35 -2.79 11.53 -6.63
CA LEU A 35 -3.34 11.84 -5.31
C LEU A 35 -2.27 11.80 -4.22
N THR A 36 -1.37 10.81 -4.26
CA THR A 36 -0.26 10.74 -3.30
C THR A 36 0.67 11.94 -3.44
N ILE A 37 1.09 12.29 -4.66
CA ILE A 37 1.96 13.45 -4.91
C ILE A 37 1.30 14.74 -4.44
N LEU A 38 0.03 14.94 -4.79
CA LEU A 38 -0.72 16.15 -4.43
C LEU A 38 -0.88 16.28 -2.91
N LEU A 39 -1.23 15.20 -2.21
CA LEU A 39 -1.33 15.20 -0.75
C LEU A 39 0.03 15.41 -0.08
N THR A 40 1.09 14.78 -0.58
CA THR A 40 2.45 15.01 -0.07
C THR A 40 2.85 16.46 -0.26
N ALA A 41 2.64 17.06 -1.44
CA ALA A 41 2.94 18.46 -1.71
C ALA A 41 2.16 19.41 -0.79
N GLY A 42 0.87 19.14 -0.55
CA GLY A 42 0.05 19.90 0.39
C GLY A 42 0.56 19.81 1.84
N LEU A 43 0.99 18.64 2.28
CA LEU A 43 1.59 18.46 3.62
C LEU A 43 2.99 19.10 3.74
N LEU A 44 3.77 19.11 2.66
CA LEU A 44 5.04 19.84 2.61
C LEU A 44 4.85 21.36 2.72
N PHE A 45 3.79 21.91 2.12
CA PHE A 45 3.42 23.32 2.30
C PHE A 45 3.14 23.67 3.77
N LEU A 46 2.61 22.70 4.54
CA LEU A 46 2.41 22.81 5.98
C LEU A 46 3.69 22.57 6.81
N LYS A 47 4.87 22.49 6.16
CA LYS A 47 6.18 22.22 6.77
C LYS A 47 6.26 20.87 7.51
N VAL A 48 5.42 19.90 7.14
CA VAL A 48 5.54 18.53 7.65
C VAL A 48 6.81 17.89 7.05
N PRO A 49 7.61 17.14 7.83
CA PRO A 49 8.76 16.42 7.30
C PRO A 49 8.39 15.51 6.14
N VAL A 50 9.19 15.52 5.06
CA VAL A 50 8.88 14.83 3.79
C VAL A 50 8.51 13.36 3.96
N TYR A 51 9.20 12.65 4.85
CA TYR A 51 8.94 11.24 5.13
C TYR A 51 7.56 11.02 5.76
N LEU A 52 7.19 11.83 6.75
CA LEU A 52 5.88 11.76 7.41
C LEU A 52 4.77 12.19 6.46
N ALA A 53 5.02 13.22 5.64
CA ALA A 53 4.08 13.70 4.63
C ALA A 53 3.76 12.61 3.59
N TYR A 54 4.79 11.91 3.09
CA TYR A 54 4.61 10.78 2.18
C TYR A 54 3.82 9.64 2.83
N LEU A 55 4.23 9.20 4.04
CA LEU A 55 3.55 8.11 4.74
C LEU A 55 2.09 8.44 5.05
N ALA A 56 1.78 9.65 5.48
CA ALA A 56 0.40 10.07 5.71
C ALA A 56 -0.41 10.04 4.40
N ALA A 57 0.15 10.61 3.32
CA ALA A 57 -0.51 10.65 2.01
C ALA A 57 -0.82 9.24 1.47
N ILE A 58 0.16 8.33 1.44
CA ILE A 58 -0.03 6.98 0.89
C ILE A 58 -1.05 6.17 1.71
N ASN A 59 -1.09 6.36 3.04
CA ASN A 59 -2.08 5.70 3.90
C ASN A 59 -3.50 6.23 3.68
N ILE A 60 -3.67 7.55 3.54
CA ILE A 60 -4.97 8.16 3.25
C ILE A 60 -5.48 7.69 1.88
N VAL A 61 -4.65 7.75 0.84
CA VAL A 61 -5.01 7.27 -0.50
C VAL A 61 -5.41 5.80 -0.46
N THR A 62 -4.63 4.96 0.22
CA THR A 62 -4.95 3.53 0.35
C THR A 62 -6.29 3.32 1.04
N PHE A 63 -6.55 4.00 2.17
CA PHE A 63 -7.83 3.91 2.87
C PHE A 63 -9.02 4.33 1.97
N CYS A 64 -8.88 5.45 1.25
CA CYS A 64 -9.90 5.94 0.32
C CYS A 64 -10.17 4.94 -0.81
N PHE A 65 -9.14 4.30 -1.36
CA PHE A 65 -9.31 3.28 -2.40
C PHE A 65 -10.09 2.06 -1.89
N TYR A 66 -9.83 1.59 -0.67
CA TYR A 66 -10.62 0.52 -0.05
C TYR A 66 -12.09 0.92 0.14
N GLY A 67 -12.35 2.19 0.51
CA GLY A 67 -13.70 2.73 0.63
C GLY A 67 -14.41 2.85 -0.71
N PHE A 68 -13.70 3.37 -1.73
CA PHE A 68 -14.22 3.53 -3.09
C PHE A 68 -14.58 2.18 -3.72
N ASP A 69 -13.76 1.13 -3.50
CA ASP A 69 -14.06 -0.21 -3.99
C ASP A 69 -15.38 -0.75 -3.40
N LYS A 70 -15.62 -0.54 -2.10
CA LYS A 70 -16.90 -0.90 -1.46
C LYS A 70 -18.07 -0.08 -2.00
N PHE A 71 -17.87 1.22 -2.24
CA PHE A 71 -18.90 2.10 -2.79
C PHE A 71 -19.30 1.67 -4.21
N GLN A 72 -18.31 1.40 -5.07
CA GLN A 72 -18.53 0.89 -6.42
C GLN A 72 -19.23 -0.47 -6.41
N ALA A 73 -18.88 -1.35 -5.47
CA ALA A 73 -19.55 -2.64 -5.32
C ALA A 73 -21.04 -2.53 -4.95
N LYS A 74 -21.48 -1.45 -4.29
CA LYS A 74 -22.89 -1.18 -3.99
C LYS A 74 -23.66 -0.59 -5.17
N ARG A 75 -22.98 0.08 -6.10
CA ARG A 75 -23.57 0.76 -7.26
C ARG A 75 -23.45 -0.02 -8.57
N GLU A 76 -23.05 -1.29 -8.50
CA GLU A 76 -22.71 -2.11 -9.68
C GLU A 76 -21.68 -1.45 -10.61
N GLY A 77 -20.89 -0.52 -10.07
CA GLY A 77 -19.84 0.18 -10.81
C GLY A 77 -18.63 -0.71 -11.08
N GLY A 78 -17.70 -0.20 -11.90
CA GLY A 78 -16.41 -0.85 -12.13
C GLY A 78 -15.65 -1.02 -10.81
N ARG A 79 -15.35 -2.26 -10.43
CA ARG A 79 -14.57 -2.60 -9.23
C ARG A 79 -13.10 -2.23 -9.43
N ILE A 80 -12.41 -1.92 -8.34
CA ILE A 80 -10.97 -1.62 -8.41
C ILE A 80 -10.20 -2.95 -8.55
N PRO A 81 -9.20 -3.03 -9.46
CA PRO A 81 -8.38 -4.22 -9.59
C PRO A 81 -7.63 -4.52 -8.28
N GLU A 82 -7.71 -5.77 -7.79
CA GLU A 82 -7.03 -6.22 -6.55
C GLU A 82 -5.52 -5.92 -6.56
N LYS A 83 -4.90 -5.94 -7.75
CA LYS A 83 -3.48 -5.61 -7.94
C LYS A 83 -3.12 -4.22 -7.42
N ILE A 84 -3.99 -3.23 -7.62
CA ILE A 84 -3.72 -1.84 -7.23
C ILE A 84 -3.76 -1.72 -5.72
N LEU A 85 -4.76 -2.32 -5.07
CA LEU A 85 -4.86 -2.32 -3.60
C LEU A 85 -3.62 -2.95 -2.96
N HIS A 86 -3.09 -4.03 -3.56
CA HIS A 86 -1.83 -4.63 -3.10
C HIS A 86 -0.62 -3.74 -3.36
N MET A 87 -0.51 -3.10 -4.52
CA MET A 87 0.61 -2.21 -4.82
C MET A 87 0.67 -1.01 -3.88
N VAL A 88 -0.44 -0.30 -3.66
CA VAL A 88 -0.45 0.86 -2.74
C VAL A 88 -0.17 0.45 -1.29
N ALA A 89 -0.61 -0.75 -0.88
CA ALA A 89 -0.26 -1.32 0.42
C ALA A 89 1.24 -1.65 0.53
N ILE A 90 1.85 -2.22 -0.52
CA ILE A 90 3.28 -2.53 -0.58
C ILE A 90 4.14 -1.27 -0.65
N LEU A 91 3.63 -0.16 -1.17
CA LEU A 91 4.36 1.13 -1.22
C LEU A 91 4.36 1.90 0.11
N GLY A 92 3.74 1.36 1.16
CA GLY A 92 3.70 1.95 2.51
C GLY A 92 2.31 2.34 3.00
N GLY A 93 1.27 2.06 2.21
CA GLY A 93 -0.13 2.27 2.59
C GLY A 93 -0.74 1.16 3.45
N ALA A 94 0.04 0.19 3.92
CA ALA A 94 -0.46 -0.97 4.65
C ALA A 94 -1.33 -0.62 5.88
N PRO A 95 -0.95 0.33 6.77
CA PRO A 95 -1.83 0.78 7.85
C PRO A 95 -3.20 1.27 7.37
N GLY A 96 -3.22 2.12 6.34
CA GLY A 96 -4.45 2.63 5.73
C GLY A 96 -5.28 1.53 5.06
N GLY A 97 -4.64 0.52 4.48
CA GLY A 97 -5.28 -0.66 3.93
C GLY A 97 -5.94 -1.54 4.98
N ILE A 98 -5.26 -1.77 6.12
CA ILE A 98 -5.80 -2.52 7.26
C ILE A 98 -7.01 -1.76 7.85
N ALA A 99 -6.86 -0.46 8.09
CA ALA A 99 -7.97 0.39 8.55
C ALA A 99 -9.15 0.34 7.58
N GLY A 100 -8.88 0.41 6.27
CA GLY A 100 -9.90 0.31 5.23
C GLY A 100 -10.61 -1.04 5.26
N GLN A 101 -9.89 -2.15 5.40
CA GLN A 101 -10.49 -3.48 5.54
C GLN A 101 -11.42 -3.59 6.75
N TRP A 102 -10.98 -3.06 7.89
CA TRP A 102 -11.74 -3.11 9.14
C TRP A 102 -13.02 -2.26 9.05
N VAL A 103 -12.91 -1.02 8.58
CA VAL A 103 -14.06 -0.10 8.46
C VAL A 103 -15.04 -0.60 7.40
N PHE A 104 -14.53 -0.95 6.22
CA PHE A 104 -15.38 -1.32 5.09
C PHE A 104 -15.78 -2.80 5.11
N HIS A 105 -15.25 -3.62 6.01
CA HIS A 105 -15.51 -5.06 6.05
C HIS A 105 -15.34 -5.75 4.68
N HIS A 106 -14.44 -5.20 3.86
CA HIS A 106 -14.30 -5.56 2.46
C HIS A 106 -13.24 -6.65 2.30
N LYS A 107 -13.60 -7.78 1.66
CA LYS A 107 -12.70 -8.92 1.35
C LYS A 107 -11.93 -9.48 2.55
N ILE A 108 -12.54 -9.50 3.75
CA ILE A 108 -11.96 -10.08 4.97
C ILE A 108 -11.66 -11.59 4.83
N ARG A 109 -12.38 -12.32 3.97
CA ARG A 109 -12.21 -13.78 3.83
C ARG A 109 -11.07 -14.21 2.89
N LYS A 110 -10.45 -13.30 2.14
CA LYS A 110 -9.33 -13.66 1.26
C LYS A 110 -8.03 -13.62 2.05
N GLN A 111 -7.48 -14.78 2.39
CA GLN A 111 -6.23 -14.88 3.15
C GLN A 111 -5.06 -14.14 2.48
N ILE A 112 -5.00 -14.13 1.14
CA ILE A 112 -3.94 -13.42 0.39
C ILE A 112 -3.90 -11.92 0.70
N PHE A 113 -5.05 -11.30 1.01
CA PHE A 113 -5.12 -9.88 1.34
C PHE A 113 -4.50 -9.58 2.69
N HIS A 114 -4.79 -10.42 3.69
CA HIS A 114 -4.18 -10.30 5.01
C HIS A 114 -2.67 -10.51 4.93
N ILE A 115 -2.21 -11.57 4.25
CA ILE A 115 -0.79 -11.85 4.10
C ILE A 115 -0.05 -10.64 3.52
N ILE A 116 -0.54 -10.08 2.41
CA ILE A 116 0.13 -8.93 1.76
C ILE A 116 0.17 -7.69 2.67
N LEU A 117 -0.93 -7.39 3.38
CA LEU A 117 -0.99 -6.23 4.27
C LEU A 117 -0.08 -6.39 5.49
N TRP A 118 -0.14 -7.54 6.17
CA TRP A 118 0.68 -7.81 7.35
C TRP A 118 2.16 -7.93 7.00
N THR A 119 2.51 -8.60 5.89
CA THR A 119 3.90 -8.66 5.42
C THR A 119 4.41 -7.28 5.02
N SER A 120 3.62 -6.48 4.30
CA SER A 120 4.03 -5.11 3.96
C SER A 120 4.23 -4.25 5.20
N LEU A 121 3.31 -4.33 6.17
CA LEU A 121 3.43 -3.61 7.44
C LEU A 121 4.71 -4.01 8.19
N PHE A 122 5.00 -5.31 8.27
CA PHE A 122 6.19 -5.82 8.94
C PHE A 122 7.47 -5.34 8.26
N VAL A 123 7.53 -5.38 6.92
CA VAL A 123 8.67 -4.86 6.15
C VAL A 123 8.89 -3.37 6.41
N HIS A 124 7.83 -2.56 6.39
CA HIS A 124 7.94 -1.13 6.68
C HIS A 124 8.37 -0.83 8.11
N LEU A 125 7.88 -1.63 9.07
CA LEU A 125 8.30 -1.51 10.47
C LEU A 125 9.79 -1.81 10.64
N VAL A 126 10.30 -2.88 10.02
CA VAL A 126 11.72 -3.23 10.06
C VAL A 126 12.58 -2.13 9.43
N ILE A 127 12.18 -1.62 8.25
CA ILE A 127 12.89 -0.51 7.59
C ILE A 127 12.92 0.72 8.50
N PHE A 128 11.79 1.06 9.13
CA PHE A 128 11.70 2.19 10.05
C PHE A 128 12.63 2.00 11.27
N LEU A 129 12.65 0.81 11.88
CA LEU A 129 13.51 0.52 13.03
C LEU A 129 15.00 0.57 12.66
N VAL A 130 15.39 0.00 11.52
CA VAL A 130 16.78 0.06 11.02
C VAL A 130 17.18 1.50 10.76
N PHE A 131 16.33 2.27 10.08
CA PHE A 131 16.59 3.68 9.81
C PHE A 131 16.71 4.49 11.10
N PHE A 132 15.82 4.28 12.06
CA PHE A 132 15.84 4.93 13.36
C PHE A 132 17.10 4.58 14.17
N GLN A 133 17.53 3.32 14.15
CA GLN A 133 18.76 2.88 14.79
C GLN A 133 19.98 3.52 14.13
N VAL A 134 20.08 3.53 12.80
CA VAL A 134 21.17 4.18 12.06
C VAL A 134 21.24 5.67 12.38
N LEU A 135 20.09 6.36 12.41
CA LEU A 135 20.02 7.77 12.77
C LEU A 135 20.50 8.01 14.22
N THR A 136 20.12 7.13 15.16
CA THR A 136 20.53 7.27 16.56
C THR A 136 22.03 7.00 16.75
N THR A 137 22.57 5.97 16.11
CA THR A 137 23.99 5.59 16.19
C THR A 137 24.90 6.65 15.57
N THR A 138 24.53 7.20 14.41
CA THR A 138 25.30 8.27 13.75
C THR A 138 25.38 9.52 14.62
N ASN A 139 24.24 10.02 15.11
CA ASN A 139 24.19 11.16 16.02
C ASN A 139 25.03 10.94 17.29
N PHE A 140 24.97 9.74 17.90
CA PHE A 140 25.75 9.43 19.09
C PHE A 140 27.27 9.42 18.81
N ASN A 141 27.70 8.83 17.69
CA ASN A 141 29.11 8.80 17.30
C ASN A 141 29.67 10.20 17.00
N ASP A 142 28.87 11.07 16.38
CA ASP A 142 29.25 12.45 16.11
C ASP A 142 29.42 13.26 17.40
N LEU A 143 28.53 13.06 18.38
CA LEU A 143 28.64 13.66 19.71
C LEU A 143 29.89 13.18 20.45
N LEU A 144 30.19 11.88 20.45
CA LEU A 144 31.41 11.36 21.06
C LEU A 144 32.67 11.94 20.40
N THR A 145 32.69 12.01 19.07
CA THR A 145 33.82 12.59 18.33
C THR A 145 34.00 14.08 18.65
N ALA A 146 32.91 14.84 18.78
CA ALA A 146 32.95 16.24 19.19
C ALA A 146 33.51 16.40 20.61
N ILE A 147 33.06 15.59 21.56
CA ILE A 147 33.54 15.61 22.95
C ILE A 147 35.04 15.26 23.00
N THR A 148 35.47 14.17 22.35
CA THR A 148 36.88 13.78 22.33
C THR A 148 37.77 14.86 21.72
N ARG A 149 37.34 15.49 20.61
CA ARG A 149 38.07 16.62 20.00
C ARG A 149 38.21 17.82 20.93
N THR A 150 37.20 18.12 21.74
CA THR A 150 37.28 19.24 22.71
C THR A 150 38.20 18.94 23.89
N THR A 151 38.25 17.68 24.35
CA THR A 151 39.10 17.26 25.47
C THR A 151 40.57 17.13 25.07
N THR A 152 40.87 16.63 23.87
CA THR A 152 42.26 16.49 23.36
C THR A 152 42.90 17.83 22.96
N ARG A 153 42.12 18.90 22.80
CA ARG A 153 42.61 20.24 22.41
C ARG A 153 42.98 21.15 23.59
N ARG A 154 42.89 20.65 24.82
CA ARG A 154 43.41 21.27 26.05
C ARG A 154 44.63 20.52 26.53
#